data_AF-G7JT06-F1
#
_entry.id   AF-G7JT06-F1
#
_cell.length_a   1.000
_cell.length_b   1.000
_cell.length_c   1.000
_cell.angle_alpha   90.00
_cell.angle_beta   90.00
_cell.angle_gamma   90.00
#
_symmetry.space_group_name_H-M   'P 1'
#
loop_
_entity.id
_entity.type
_entity.pdbx_description
1 polymer ?
#
loop_
_entity_poly.entity_id
_entity_poly.type
_entity_poly.pdbx_seq_one_letter_code
_entity_poly.pdbx_strand_id
1 'polypeptide(L)'
;MTHEVAQKLLKHHRHSQTLGLVIGGSARRTEAESLAKGINIVVATPGRLLDHLQNTKRFIYNNLKCLIIDEADRILEANFEDELKQIIKLLPKNRQTALFSATQTKKVEDLARLSFQTTPIYIDVDDGRKKVTNEGLLQGYVVVPCAKRFMVLYSFLKRHKSKKVMVFFSSCNSVKFHADIFNHIHLHCSSIYGKQKQQTRTTTFVDFCQAEKGILLCTDVAARGLDIPSVDWILQYDPPDEPKEYIHRVGRTARGEDGKGNALLFLIPEELQFLRYLKEAKVPVKEYAYDEKKVANIQSHLENLVAENYFLNKMAKEAYKSYILAYNSHSSKDIFSVQRLDMQAVAASFCFSNPPNVSLNINMSKQRKKTRRVDGSRHGFNPNNPYGKRNADDKRQFVRH
;
A
#
# COMPACT_ATOMS: atom_id res chain seq x y z
N MET A 1 4.35 12.70 -11.94
CA MET A 1 4.93 12.02 -13.12
C MET A 1 4.19 12.33 -14.42
N THR A 2 3.02 11.78 -14.75
CA THR A 2 2.39 11.96 -16.09
C THR A 2 2.28 13.43 -16.52
N HIS A 3 1.83 14.30 -15.61
CA HIS A 3 1.78 15.74 -15.85
C HIS A 3 3.17 16.38 -16.06
N GLU A 4 4.18 15.99 -15.29
CA GLU A 4 5.54 16.53 -15.43
C GLU A 4 6.19 16.08 -16.74
N VAL A 5 5.99 14.82 -17.12
CA VAL A 5 6.45 14.28 -18.41
C VAL A 5 5.75 15.01 -19.56
N ALA A 6 4.43 15.16 -19.50
CA ALA A 6 3.68 15.95 -20.46
C ALA A 6 4.20 17.40 -20.52
N GLN A 7 4.48 18.04 -19.38
CA GLN A 7 5.03 19.39 -19.32
C GLN A 7 6.41 19.51 -19.97
N LYS A 8 7.27 18.49 -19.83
CA LYS A 8 8.58 18.41 -20.50
C LYS A 8 8.41 18.25 -22.02
N LEU A 9 7.53 17.36 -22.48
CA LEU A 9 7.25 17.16 -23.90
C LEU A 9 6.64 18.40 -24.57
N LEU A 10 5.76 19.09 -23.85
CA LEU A 10 5.12 20.31 -24.33
C LEU A 10 6.01 21.56 -24.25
N LYS A 11 7.27 21.46 -23.78
CA LYS A 11 8.18 22.60 -23.62
C LYS A 11 8.33 23.42 -24.92
N HIS A 12 8.33 22.75 -26.07
CA HIS A 12 8.46 23.38 -27.39
C HIS A 12 7.11 23.71 -28.07
N HIS A 13 5.99 23.30 -27.48
CA HIS A 13 4.63 23.48 -28.02
C HIS A 13 3.72 24.34 -27.15
N ARG A 14 4.28 25.05 -26.16
CA ARG A 14 3.52 25.83 -25.16
C ARG A 14 2.62 26.92 -25.75
N HIS A 15 2.92 27.40 -26.95
CA HIS A 15 2.09 28.39 -27.64
C HIS A 15 0.82 27.80 -28.29
N SER A 16 0.76 26.47 -28.43
CA SER A 16 -0.32 25.77 -29.15
C SER A 16 -1.19 24.87 -28.27
N GLN A 17 -0.68 24.42 -27.12
CA GLN A 17 -1.34 23.43 -26.27
C GLN A 17 -1.22 23.80 -24.79
N THR A 18 -2.34 23.68 -24.08
CA THR A 18 -2.47 23.92 -22.64
C THR A 18 -2.58 22.61 -21.88
N LEU A 19 -1.95 22.55 -20.70
CA LEU A 19 -1.90 21.38 -19.83
C LEU A 19 -2.47 21.74 -18.45
N GLY A 20 -3.42 20.93 -17.98
CA GLY A 20 -4.06 21.06 -16.67
C GLY A 20 -3.78 19.86 -15.78
N LEU A 21 -3.61 20.12 -14.48
CA LEU A 21 -3.51 19.11 -13.44
C LEU A 21 -4.74 19.20 -12.54
N VAL A 22 -5.48 18.10 -12.39
CA VAL A 22 -6.74 18.05 -11.64
C VAL A 22 -6.68 16.89 -10.64
N ILE A 23 -6.24 17.16 -9.41
CA ILE A 23 -5.95 16.11 -8.42
C ILE A 23 -6.50 16.45 -7.04
N GLY A 24 -6.84 15.41 -6.26
CA GLY A 24 -7.24 15.58 -4.87
C GLY A 24 -6.16 16.29 -4.03
N GLY A 25 -6.58 17.14 -3.09
CA GLY A 25 -5.69 17.90 -2.21
C GLY A 25 -5.19 19.24 -2.78
N SER A 26 -5.51 19.56 -4.02
CA SER A 26 -5.26 20.86 -4.65
C SER A 26 -6.46 21.82 -4.53
N ALA A 27 -6.21 23.12 -4.73
CA ALA A 27 -7.25 24.16 -4.62
C ALA A 27 -8.27 24.06 -5.77
N ARG A 28 -9.49 23.60 -5.44
CA ARG A 28 -10.58 23.37 -6.42
C ARG A 28 -10.91 24.58 -7.26
N ARG A 29 -10.92 25.74 -6.63
CA ARG A 29 -11.29 27.00 -7.28
C ARG A 29 -10.34 27.31 -8.43
N THR A 30 -9.04 27.19 -8.20
CA THR A 30 -8.00 27.41 -9.22
C THR A 30 -8.11 26.42 -10.36
N GLU A 31 -8.39 25.14 -10.06
CA GLU A 31 -8.64 24.11 -11.09
C GLU A 31 -9.88 24.44 -11.93
N ALA A 32 -11.00 24.80 -11.30
CA ALA A 32 -12.24 25.18 -11.99
C ALA A 32 -12.06 26.43 -12.87
N GLU A 33 -11.35 27.45 -12.38
CA GLU A 33 -11.04 28.65 -13.15
C GLU A 33 -10.16 28.32 -14.37
N SER A 34 -9.17 27.43 -14.21
CA SER A 34 -8.33 26.98 -15.32
C SER A 34 -9.11 26.16 -16.33
N LEU A 35 -9.97 25.23 -15.88
CA LEU A 35 -10.82 24.42 -16.75
C LEU A 35 -11.82 25.28 -17.52
N ALA A 36 -12.37 26.32 -16.88
CA ALA A 36 -13.30 27.26 -17.51
C ALA A 36 -12.67 28.12 -18.61
N LYS A 37 -11.36 28.37 -18.55
CA LYS A 37 -10.61 29.04 -19.62
C LYS A 37 -10.37 28.14 -20.84
N GLY A 38 -10.55 26.83 -20.68
CA GLY A 38 -10.25 25.83 -21.70
C GLY A 38 -8.85 25.24 -21.50
N ILE A 39 -8.78 23.90 -21.47
CA ILE A 39 -7.53 23.15 -21.37
C ILE A 39 -7.54 22.06 -22.45
N ASN A 40 -6.43 21.91 -23.19
CA ASN A 40 -6.33 20.90 -24.26
C ASN A 40 -6.02 19.50 -23.70
N ILE A 41 -5.12 19.41 -22.71
CA ILE A 41 -4.69 18.16 -22.10
C ILE A 41 -4.92 18.23 -20.60
N VAL A 42 -5.67 17.28 -20.04
CA VAL A 42 -5.94 17.21 -18.60
C VAL A 42 -5.38 15.91 -18.04
N VAL A 43 -4.53 16.02 -17.02
CA VAL A 43 -4.09 14.88 -16.20
C VAL A 43 -4.84 14.94 -14.88
N ALA A 44 -5.58 13.87 -14.54
CA ALA A 44 -6.45 13.90 -13.38
C ALA A 44 -6.53 12.59 -12.62
N THR A 45 -6.87 12.68 -11.32
CA THR A 45 -7.31 11.53 -10.52
C THR A 45 -8.83 11.35 -10.64
N PRO A 46 -9.37 10.12 -10.73
CA PRO A 46 -10.79 9.88 -11.03
C PRO A 46 -11.77 10.66 -10.17
N GLY A 47 -11.69 10.56 -8.84
CA GLY A 47 -12.63 11.25 -7.95
C GLY A 47 -12.67 12.78 -8.16
N ARG A 48 -11.51 13.41 -8.38
CA ARG A 48 -11.44 14.85 -8.63
C ARG A 48 -11.92 15.23 -10.04
N LEU A 49 -11.63 14.41 -11.03
CA LEU A 49 -12.15 14.60 -12.39
C LEU A 49 -13.68 14.53 -12.41
N LEU A 50 -14.26 13.54 -11.73
CA LEU A 50 -15.70 13.36 -11.65
C LEU A 50 -16.40 14.57 -11.00
N ASP A 51 -15.85 15.08 -9.89
CA ASP A 51 -16.33 16.33 -9.28
C ASP A 51 -16.35 17.48 -10.29
N HIS A 52 -15.29 17.67 -11.07
CA HIS A 52 -15.27 18.72 -12.08
C HIS A 52 -16.26 18.49 -13.23
N LEU A 53 -16.40 17.25 -13.72
CA LEU A 53 -17.37 16.90 -14.77
C LEU A 53 -18.82 17.17 -14.35
N GLN A 54 -19.15 16.92 -13.08
CA GLN A 54 -20.51 17.09 -12.55
C GLN A 54 -20.80 18.55 -12.14
N ASN A 55 -19.83 19.23 -11.54
CA ASN A 55 -20.07 20.47 -10.80
C ASN A 55 -19.43 21.72 -11.42
N THR A 56 -18.61 21.60 -12.47
CA THR A 56 -17.96 22.76 -13.12
C THR A 56 -18.69 23.14 -14.39
N LYS A 57 -19.62 24.09 -14.29
CA LYS A 57 -20.52 24.50 -15.39
C LYS A 57 -19.82 24.89 -16.70
N ARG A 58 -18.60 25.46 -16.62
CA ARG A 58 -17.83 25.93 -17.79
C ARG A 58 -16.78 24.93 -18.28
N PHE A 59 -16.74 23.73 -17.72
CA PHE A 59 -15.79 22.72 -18.19
C PHE A 59 -16.33 22.05 -19.46
N ILE A 60 -15.69 22.35 -20.59
CA ILE A 60 -16.09 21.83 -21.90
C ILE A 60 -15.33 20.53 -22.18
N TYR A 61 -16.05 19.40 -22.23
CA TYR A 61 -15.48 18.07 -22.51
C TYR A 61 -16.14 17.35 -23.70
N ASN A 62 -17.13 17.95 -24.35
CA ASN A 62 -17.88 17.34 -25.46
C ASN A 62 -17.02 17.05 -26.70
N ASN A 63 -15.90 17.77 -26.86
CA ASN A 63 -14.97 17.62 -27.99
C ASN A 63 -13.78 16.71 -27.68
N LEU A 64 -13.85 15.91 -26.61
CA LEU A 64 -12.77 15.01 -26.21
C LEU A 64 -12.40 14.05 -27.35
N LYS A 65 -11.13 14.03 -27.73
CA LYS A 65 -10.60 13.17 -28.80
C LYS A 65 -9.97 11.88 -28.29
N CYS A 66 -9.34 11.93 -27.12
CA CYS A 66 -8.60 10.81 -26.55
C CYS A 66 -8.87 10.67 -25.05
N LEU A 67 -9.10 9.45 -24.59
CA LEU A 67 -9.14 9.06 -23.18
C LEU A 67 -8.03 8.05 -22.91
N ILE A 68 -7.12 8.37 -22.01
CA ILE A 68 -6.06 7.46 -21.57
C ILE A 68 -6.33 7.08 -20.12
N ILE A 69 -6.45 5.78 -19.86
CA ILE A 69 -6.56 5.20 -18.51
C ILE A 69 -5.22 4.55 -18.20
N ASP A 70 -4.40 5.21 -17.40
CA ASP A 70 -3.07 4.75 -17.01
C ASP A 70 -3.11 4.09 -15.63
N GLU A 71 -2.26 3.07 -15.40
CA GLU A 71 -2.23 2.26 -14.17
C GLU A 71 -3.64 1.77 -13.77
N ALA A 72 -4.41 1.23 -14.73
CA ALA A 72 -5.83 0.94 -14.59
C ALA A 72 -6.15 -0.01 -13.42
N ASP A 73 -5.26 -0.97 -13.18
CA ASP A 73 -5.31 -1.90 -12.07
C ASP A 73 -5.25 -1.21 -10.70
N ARG A 74 -4.40 -0.19 -10.53
CA ARG A 74 -4.34 0.63 -9.32
C ARG A 74 -5.62 1.42 -9.11
N ILE A 75 -6.21 1.94 -10.18
CA ILE A 75 -7.45 2.72 -10.07
C ILE A 75 -8.57 1.83 -9.50
N LEU A 76 -8.63 0.57 -9.94
CA LEU A 76 -9.58 -0.43 -9.46
C LEU A 76 -9.28 -0.90 -8.04
N GLU A 77 -8.01 -1.09 -7.67
CA GLU A 77 -7.58 -1.41 -6.28
C GLU A 77 -7.96 -0.30 -5.29
N ALA A 78 -7.87 0.97 -5.71
CA ALA A 78 -8.24 2.12 -4.90
C ALA A 78 -9.77 2.32 -4.75
N ASN A 79 -10.57 1.36 -5.24
CA ASN A 79 -12.03 1.39 -5.27
C ASN A 79 -12.62 2.58 -6.05
N PHE A 80 -11.91 3.10 -7.06
CA PHE A 80 -12.43 4.15 -7.94
C PHE A 80 -13.22 3.62 -9.15
N GLU A 81 -13.66 2.36 -9.08
CA GLU A 81 -14.34 1.69 -10.18
C GLU A 81 -15.66 2.40 -10.54
N ASP A 82 -16.43 2.80 -9.54
CA ASP A 82 -17.71 3.47 -9.73
C ASP A 82 -17.53 4.88 -10.28
N GLU A 83 -16.50 5.60 -9.83
CA GLU A 83 -16.14 6.91 -10.37
C GLU A 83 -15.71 6.81 -11.83
N LEU A 84 -14.90 5.81 -12.20
CA LEU A 84 -14.51 5.55 -13.58
C LEU A 84 -15.72 5.26 -14.47
N LYS A 85 -16.64 4.40 -14.02
CA LYS A 85 -17.88 4.10 -14.75
C LYS A 85 -18.69 5.37 -15.00
N GLN A 86 -18.81 6.24 -14.01
CA GLN A 86 -19.50 7.52 -14.16
C GLN A 86 -18.79 8.48 -15.12
N ILE A 87 -17.46 8.59 -15.02
CA ILE A 87 -16.65 9.39 -15.95
C ILE A 87 -16.86 8.91 -17.39
N ILE A 88 -16.70 7.62 -17.64
CA ILE A 88 -16.86 7.01 -18.97
C ILE A 88 -18.25 7.27 -19.55
N LYS A 89 -19.28 7.24 -18.69
CA LYS A 89 -20.69 7.52 -19.06
C LYS A 89 -20.92 9.00 -19.42
N LEU A 90 -20.26 9.93 -18.74
CA LEU A 90 -20.38 11.37 -19.00
C LEU A 90 -19.59 11.81 -20.24
N LEU A 91 -18.42 11.20 -20.48
CA LEU A 91 -17.55 11.58 -21.59
C LEU A 91 -18.13 11.20 -22.96
N PRO A 92 -17.84 11.98 -24.01
CA PRO A 92 -18.40 11.75 -25.34
C PRO A 92 -17.92 10.41 -25.90
N LYS A 93 -18.83 9.71 -26.57
CA LYS A 93 -18.59 8.38 -27.10
C LYS A 93 -17.56 8.38 -28.25
N ASN A 94 -17.65 9.30 -29.20
CA ASN A 94 -16.73 9.31 -30.34
C ASN A 94 -15.34 9.85 -29.93
N ARG A 95 -14.48 8.95 -29.44
CA ARG A 95 -13.11 9.21 -28.97
C ARG A 95 -12.23 7.98 -29.13
N GLN A 96 -10.92 8.17 -29.23
CA GLN A 96 -9.95 7.10 -29.06
C GLN A 96 -9.76 6.80 -27.57
N THR A 97 -9.85 5.54 -27.16
CA THR A 97 -9.53 5.11 -25.79
C THR A 97 -8.23 4.32 -25.81
N ALA A 98 -7.36 4.52 -24.83
CA ALA A 98 -6.20 3.67 -24.57
C ALA A 98 -6.17 3.31 -23.08
N LEU A 99 -5.90 2.04 -22.77
CA LEU A 99 -5.82 1.54 -21.40
C LEU A 99 -4.44 0.92 -21.20
N PHE A 100 -3.72 1.41 -20.20
CA PHE A 100 -2.41 0.92 -19.80
C PHE A 100 -2.51 0.34 -18.39
N SER A 101 -1.96 -0.86 -18.22
CA SER A 101 -1.90 -1.55 -16.94
C SER A 101 -0.66 -2.43 -16.92
N ALA A 102 0.06 -2.44 -15.80
CA ALA A 102 1.19 -3.35 -15.64
C ALA A 102 0.76 -4.80 -15.35
N THR A 103 -0.51 -5.02 -15.00
CA THR A 103 -1.05 -6.36 -14.80
C THR A 103 -2.40 -6.55 -15.46
N GLN A 104 -2.68 -7.79 -15.84
CA GLN A 104 -3.98 -8.19 -16.34
C GLN A 104 -4.76 -8.88 -15.21
N THR A 105 -5.94 -8.34 -14.91
CA THR A 105 -6.89 -8.94 -13.97
C THR A 105 -8.28 -8.92 -14.60
N LYS A 106 -9.18 -9.80 -14.14
CA LYS A 106 -10.58 -9.81 -14.62
C LYS A 106 -11.24 -8.43 -14.50
N LYS A 107 -10.99 -7.69 -13.42
CA LYS A 107 -11.52 -6.33 -13.24
C LYS A 107 -11.01 -5.36 -14.30
N VAL A 108 -9.73 -5.48 -14.70
CA VAL A 108 -9.16 -4.66 -15.79
C VAL A 108 -9.78 -5.03 -17.13
N GLU A 109 -10.03 -6.32 -17.38
CA GLU A 109 -10.75 -6.76 -18.59
C GLU A 109 -12.18 -6.24 -18.63
N ASP A 110 -12.91 -6.29 -17.51
CA ASP A 110 -14.25 -5.75 -17.38
C ASP A 110 -14.28 -4.23 -17.58
N LEU A 111 -13.31 -3.52 -17.01
CA LEU A 111 -13.12 -2.09 -17.25
C LEU A 111 -12.84 -1.80 -18.73
N ALA A 112 -12.03 -2.62 -19.39
CA ALA A 112 -11.77 -2.48 -20.82
C ALA A 112 -13.08 -2.62 -21.62
N ARG A 113 -13.87 -3.67 -21.36
CA ARG A 113 -15.17 -3.88 -22.02
C ARG A 113 -16.13 -2.70 -21.84
N LEU A 114 -16.07 -2.00 -20.70
CA LEU A 114 -16.88 -0.80 -20.44
C LEU A 114 -16.32 0.47 -21.11
N SER A 115 -15.00 0.56 -21.27
CA SER A 115 -14.31 1.78 -21.73
C SER A 115 -14.21 1.89 -23.25
N PHE A 116 -14.13 0.75 -23.94
CA PHE A 116 -14.01 0.65 -25.39
C PHE A 116 -15.38 0.44 -26.05
N GLN A 117 -15.57 1.01 -27.24
CA GLN A 117 -16.82 0.86 -28.02
C GLN A 117 -16.73 -0.26 -29.04
N THR A 118 -15.53 -0.50 -29.51
CA THR A 118 -15.18 -1.56 -30.43
C THR A 118 -14.19 -2.48 -29.75
N THR A 119 -13.96 -3.65 -30.34
CA THR A 119 -12.94 -4.59 -29.87
C THR A 119 -11.57 -3.90 -29.85
N PRO A 120 -10.92 -3.76 -28.68
CA PRO A 120 -9.60 -3.16 -28.62
C PRO A 120 -8.55 -4.12 -29.19
N ILE A 121 -7.46 -3.55 -29.72
CA ILE A 121 -6.26 -4.32 -30.01
C ILE A 121 -5.55 -4.58 -28.68
N TYR A 122 -5.42 -5.85 -28.32
CA TYR A 122 -4.71 -6.27 -27.12
C TYR A 122 -3.23 -6.46 -27.46
N ILE A 123 -2.36 -5.76 -26.73
CA ILE A 123 -0.91 -5.85 -26.88
C ILE A 123 -0.36 -6.31 -25.55
N ASP A 124 0.17 -7.53 -25.52
CA ASP A 124 0.90 -8.07 -24.38
C ASP A 124 2.37 -8.24 -24.74
N VAL A 125 3.24 -7.74 -23.86
CA VAL A 125 4.70 -7.81 -24.00
C VAL A 125 5.26 -8.94 -23.14
N ASP A 126 4.43 -9.61 -22.34
CA ASP A 126 4.81 -10.68 -21.43
C ASP A 126 4.55 -12.10 -21.97
N ASP A 127 3.94 -12.24 -23.15
CA ASP A 127 3.68 -13.53 -23.81
C ASP A 127 5.02 -14.16 -24.27
N GLY A 128 5.68 -14.87 -23.34
CA GLY A 128 6.99 -15.49 -23.52
C GLY A 128 8.06 -15.12 -22.47
N ARG A 129 7.83 -14.16 -21.56
CA ARG A 129 8.83 -13.81 -20.54
C ARG A 129 8.95 -14.89 -19.44
N LYS A 130 10.19 -15.31 -19.17
CA LYS A 130 10.52 -16.22 -18.06
C LYS A 130 10.55 -15.53 -16.68
N LYS A 131 10.67 -14.20 -16.64
CA LYS A 131 10.73 -13.37 -15.42
C LYS A 131 9.94 -12.08 -15.62
N VAL A 132 9.22 -11.63 -14.59
CA VAL A 132 8.37 -10.41 -14.59
C VAL A 132 9.14 -9.17 -14.10
N THR A 133 10.45 -9.28 -13.88
CA THR A 133 11.28 -8.23 -13.26
C THR A 133 12.42 -7.80 -14.19
N ASN A 134 12.88 -6.56 -14.05
CA ASN A 134 13.90 -5.96 -14.93
C ASN A 134 15.21 -6.78 -14.92
N GLU A 135 15.86 -6.91 -16.08
CA GLU A 135 17.04 -7.80 -16.22
C GLU A 135 18.25 -7.36 -15.37
N GLY A 136 18.45 -6.06 -15.17
CA GLY A 136 19.52 -5.50 -14.34
C GLY A 136 19.25 -5.49 -12.82
N LEU A 137 18.14 -6.08 -12.37
CA LEU A 137 17.71 -6.10 -10.98
C LEU A 137 18.22 -7.33 -10.22
N LEU A 138 19.05 -7.12 -9.20
CA LEU A 138 19.45 -8.16 -8.26
C LEU A 138 18.46 -8.20 -7.08
N GLN A 139 17.78 -9.33 -6.92
CA GLN A 139 16.72 -9.48 -5.93
C GLN A 139 17.08 -10.53 -4.89
N GLY A 140 16.82 -10.21 -3.62
CA GLY A 140 16.87 -11.21 -2.58
C GLY A 140 16.02 -10.89 -1.38
N TYR A 141 16.04 -11.81 -0.43
CA TYR A 141 15.39 -11.68 0.85
C TYR A 141 16.37 -11.99 1.98
N VAL A 142 16.03 -11.51 3.17
CA VAL A 142 16.74 -11.81 4.40
C VAL A 142 15.71 -12.13 5.48
N VAL A 143 15.96 -13.22 6.21
CA VAL A 143 15.13 -13.61 7.34
C VAL A 143 15.65 -12.90 8.59
N VAL A 144 14.83 -12.05 9.18
CA VAL A 144 15.20 -11.23 10.34
C VAL A 144 14.19 -11.49 11.46
N PRO A 145 14.62 -11.97 12.63
CA PRO A 145 13.74 -12.08 13.79
C PRO A 145 13.08 -10.73 14.10
N CYS A 146 11.79 -10.74 14.44
CA CYS A 146 11.00 -9.51 14.58
C CYS A 146 11.67 -8.47 15.50
N ALA A 147 12.19 -8.91 16.65
CA ALA A 147 12.88 -8.07 17.62
C ALA A 147 14.15 -7.37 17.09
N LYS A 148 14.83 -7.96 16.09
CA LYS A 148 16.07 -7.41 15.50
C LYS A 148 15.82 -6.53 14.27
N ARG A 149 14.59 -6.49 13.74
CA ARG A 149 14.29 -5.84 12.44
C ARG A 149 14.74 -4.39 12.37
N PHE A 150 14.46 -3.60 13.41
CA PHE A 150 14.88 -2.20 13.45
C PHE A 150 16.41 -2.07 13.42
N MET A 151 17.12 -2.86 14.24
CA MET A 151 18.59 -2.82 14.30
C MET A 151 19.24 -3.17 12.97
N VAL A 152 18.72 -4.20 12.29
CA VAL A 152 19.20 -4.62 10.97
C VAL A 152 18.93 -3.53 9.93
N LEU A 153 17.74 -2.91 9.95
CA LEU A 153 17.39 -1.78 9.08
C LEU A 153 18.34 -0.59 9.31
N TYR A 154 18.53 -0.17 10.56
CA TYR A 154 19.46 0.91 10.90
C TYR A 154 20.87 0.63 10.41
N SER A 155 21.37 -0.59 10.65
CA SER A 155 22.73 -1.00 10.27
C SER A 155 22.90 -1.09 8.75
N PHE A 156 21.85 -1.48 8.03
CA PHE A 156 21.81 -1.45 6.57
C PHE A 156 21.89 0.00 6.07
N LEU A 157 20.98 0.87 6.53
CA LEU A 157 20.92 2.27 6.09
C LEU A 157 22.20 3.05 6.44
N LYS A 158 22.80 2.78 7.60
CA LYS A 158 24.07 3.40 8.02
C LYS A 158 25.22 3.06 7.08
N ARG A 159 25.28 1.85 6.53
CA ARG A 159 26.29 1.41 5.55
C ARG A 159 26.04 1.98 4.15
N HIS A 160 24.78 2.25 3.82
CA HIS A 160 24.36 2.75 2.50
C HIS A 160 24.02 4.25 2.50
N LYS A 161 24.57 5.05 3.43
CA LYS A 161 24.34 6.51 3.48
C LYS A 161 24.79 7.27 2.22
N SER A 162 25.75 6.73 1.47
CA SER A 162 26.23 7.33 0.22
C SER A 162 25.40 6.94 -1.00
N LYS A 163 24.35 6.13 -0.82
CA LYS A 163 23.51 5.58 -1.88
C LYS A 163 22.12 6.20 -1.86
N LYS A 164 21.40 6.03 -2.96
CA LYS A 164 19.98 6.39 -3.06
C LYS A 164 19.14 5.16 -2.71
N VAL A 165 18.48 5.20 -1.56
CA VAL A 165 17.77 4.07 -0.96
C VAL A 165 16.30 4.42 -0.77
N MET A 166 15.40 3.54 -1.17
CA MET A 166 13.98 3.62 -0.81
C MET A 166 13.62 2.48 0.14
N VAL A 167 12.87 2.79 1.19
CA VAL A 167 12.41 1.82 2.19
C VAL A 167 10.89 1.82 2.23
N PHE A 168 10.28 0.69 1.91
CA PHE A 168 8.84 0.49 1.92
C PHE A 168 8.34 -0.05 3.26
N PHE A 169 7.31 0.58 3.80
CA PHE A 169 6.59 0.20 5.01
C PHE A 169 5.11 0.00 4.70
N SER A 170 4.48 -0.88 5.47
CA SER A 170 3.05 -1.23 5.40
C SER A 170 2.12 -0.10 5.86
N SER A 171 2.60 0.84 6.68
CA SER A 171 1.73 1.84 7.31
C SER A 171 2.32 3.26 7.32
N CYS A 172 1.44 4.26 7.23
CA CYS A 172 1.82 5.68 7.32
C CYS A 172 2.42 6.04 8.69
N ASN A 173 1.89 5.46 9.78
CA ASN A 173 2.41 5.75 11.12
C ASN A 173 3.80 5.12 11.32
N SER A 174 4.06 3.95 10.71
CA SER A 174 5.39 3.33 10.70
C SER A 174 6.40 4.22 9.96
N VAL A 175 6.06 4.73 8.77
CA VAL A 175 6.94 5.70 8.06
C VAL A 175 7.23 6.92 8.93
N LYS A 176 6.19 7.50 9.55
CA LYS A 176 6.33 8.67 10.40
C LYS A 176 7.23 8.42 11.61
N PHE A 177 7.01 7.31 12.32
CA PHE A 177 7.81 6.91 13.47
C PHE A 177 9.27 6.68 13.10
N HIS A 178 9.53 5.89 12.04
CA HIS A 178 10.89 5.59 11.60
C HIS A 178 11.63 6.86 11.12
N ALA A 179 10.96 7.77 10.41
CA ALA A 179 11.56 9.04 10.00
C ALA A 179 12.01 9.88 11.21
N ASP A 180 11.15 10.02 12.22
CA ASP A 180 11.46 10.83 13.40
C ASP A 180 12.54 10.18 14.27
N ILE A 181 12.46 8.88 14.57
CA ILE A 181 13.48 8.21 15.39
C ILE A 181 14.83 8.15 14.69
N PHE A 182 14.89 7.96 13.36
CA PHE A 182 16.14 8.00 12.61
C PHE A 182 16.80 9.38 12.66
N ASN A 183 16.00 10.45 12.62
CA ASN A 183 16.53 11.82 12.80
C ASN A 183 17.14 12.02 14.19
N HIS A 184 16.53 11.48 15.26
CA HIS A 184 17.09 11.58 16.62
C HIS A 184 18.44 10.86 16.77
N ILE A 185 18.70 9.82 15.97
CA ILE A 185 19.98 9.08 15.96
C ILE A 185 20.89 9.48 14.78
N HIS A 186 20.72 10.69 14.25
CA HIS A 186 21.54 11.30 13.21
C HIS A 186 21.63 10.48 11.91
N LEU A 187 20.50 9.90 11.51
CA LEU A 187 20.29 9.29 10.20
C LEU A 187 19.16 10.04 9.47
N HIS A 188 19.53 11.03 8.66
CA HIS A 188 18.56 11.82 7.92
C HIS A 188 17.83 11.00 6.86
N CYS A 189 16.51 10.98 6.96
CA CYS A 189 15.61 10.31 6.04
C CYS A 189 14.50 11.25 5.59
N SER A 190 14.25 11.31 4.30
CA SER A 190 13.02 11.90 3.74
C SER A 190 11.87 10.92 3.87
N SER A 191 10.62 11.39 3.89
CA SER A 191 9.46 10.50 3.95
C SER A 191 8.30 10.91 3.05
N ILE A 192 7.65 9.93 2.41
CA ILE A 192 6.44 10.11 1.59
C ILE A 192 5.36 9.12 2.00
N TYR A 193 4.22 9.61 2.47
CA TYR A 193 3.07 8.77 2.85
C TYR A 193 1.74 9.50 2.68
N GLY A 194 0.64 8.75 2.57
CA GLY A 194 -0.66 9.28 2.12
C GLY A 194 -1.31 10.37 2.99
N LYS A 195 -1.00 10.41 4.29
CA LYS A 195 -1.54 11.43 5.22
C LYS A 195 -0.80 12.79 5.16
N GLN A 196 0.29 12.90 4.41
CA GLN A 196 0.98 14.19 4.24
C GLN A 196 0.19 15.12 3.31
N LYS A 197 0.33 16.43 3.53
CA LYS A 197 -0.18 17.43 2.60
C LYS A 197 0.43 17.21 1.21
N GLN A 198 -0.37 17.41 0.17
CA GLN A 198 0.05 17.18 -1.22
C GLN A 198 1.29 18.03 -1.58
N GLN A 199 1.36 19.29 -1.13
CA GLN A 199 2.51 20.16 -1.37
C GLN A 199 3.81 19.56 -0.80
N THR A 200 3.80 19.09 0.45
CA THR A 200 4.95 18.44 1.08
C THR A 200 5.37 17.19 0.31
N ARG A 201 4.41 16.35 -0.12
CA ARG A 201 4.70 15.15 -0.91
C ARG A 201 5.38 15.50 -2.23
N THR A 202 4.88 16.52 -2.93
CA THR A 202 5.46 16.99 -4.19
C THR A 202 6.88 17.53 -3.99
N THR A 203 7.10 18.40 -2.98
CA THR A 203 8.43 18.95 -2.70
C THR A 203 9.43 17.84 -2.36
N THR A 204 9.12 16.97 -1.39
CA THR A 204 10.00 15.86 -1.00
C THR A 204 10.30 14.92 -2.17
N PHE A 205 9.32 14.67 -3.04
CA PHE A 205 9.49 13.84 -4.23
C PHE A 205 10.48 14.47 -5.21
N VAL A 206 10.29 15.75 -5.53
CA VAL A 206 11.17 16.50 -6.45
C VAL A 206 12.59 16.56 -5.90
N ASP A 207 12.75 16.90 -4.63
CA ASP A 207 14.04 16.98 -3.96
C ASP A 207 14.76 15.62 -4.00
N PHE A 208 14.04 14.52 -3.71
CA PHE A 208 14.61 13.18 -3.77
C PHE A 208 14.96 12.75 -5.19
N CYS A 209 14.17 13.13 -6.20
CA CYS A 209 14.49 12.83 -7.59
C CYS A 209 15.79 13.51 -8.03
N GLN A 210 16.01 14.76 -7.60
CA GLN A 210 17.22 15.54 -7.91
C GLN A 210 18.44 15.13 -7.08
N ALA A 211 18.24 14.53 -5.91
CA ALA A 211 19.32 14.07 -5.06
C ALA A 211 20.08 12.87 -5.66
N GLU A 212 21.41 12.92 -5.60
CA GLU A 212 22.29 11.81 -6.00
C GLU A 212 22.31 10.69 -4.96
N LYS A 213 22.11 11.03 -3.68
CA LYS A 213 22.08 10.11 -2.55
C LYS A 213 21.00 10.52 -1.56
N GLY A 214 20.52 9.58 -0.77
CA GLY A 214 19.53 9.85 0.26
C GLY A 214 18.68 8.63 0.58
N ILE A 215 17.98 8.69 1.71
CA ILE A 215 17.08 7.64 2.16
C ILE A 215 15.66 8.19 2.12
N LEU A 216 14.78 7.52 1.39
CA LEU A 216 13.35 7.82 1.33
C LEU A 216 12.55 6.70 1.99
N LEU A 217 11.83 7.02 3.05
CA LEU A 217 10.89 6.11 3.72
C LEU A 217 9.49 6.33 3.14
N CYS A 218 8.84 5.28 2.66
CA CYS A 218 7.55 5.44 2.00
C CYS A 218 6.60 4.27 2.20
N THR A 219 5.31 4.53 1.97
CA THR A 219 4.31 3.47 1.73
C THR A 219 4.10 3.27 0.23
N ASP A 220 3.20 2.36 -0.15
CA ASP A 220 2.87 2.06 -1.56
C ASP A 220 2.32 3.24 -2.37
N VAL A 221 2.03 4.37 -1.71
CA VAL A 221 1.78 5.66 -2.38
C VAL A 221 2.93 6.03 -3.32
N ALA A 222 4.17 5.63 -3.02
CA ALA A 222 5.35 5.88 -3.83
C ALA A 222 5.78 4.70 -4.72
N ALA A 223 5.10 3.55 -4.65
CA ALA A 223 5.50 2.32 -5.37
C ALA A 223 5.11 2.34 -6.86
N ARG A 224 4.07 3.09 -7.25
CA ARG A 224 3.49 3.08 -8.60
C ARG A 224 3.45 4.47 -9.23
N GLY A 225 3.67 4.55 -10.55
CA GLY A 225 3.53 5.81 -11.29
C GLY A 225 4.44 6.99 -10.88
N LEU A 226 5.48 6.78 -10.06
CA LEU A 226 6.51 7.79 -9.75
C LEU A 226 7.85 7.45 -10.40
N ASP A 227 8.40 8.39 -11.18
CA ASP A 227 9.67 8.17 -11.87
C ASP A 227 10.78 8.70 -10.99
N ILE A 228 11.48 7.79 -10.32
CA ILE A 228 12.60 8.12 -9.45
C ILE A 228 13.84 7.60 -10.15
N PRO A 229 14.67 8.48 -10.74
CA PRO A 229 15.86 8.06 -11.46
C PRO A 229 16.91 7.52 -10.48
N SER A 230 17.63 6.49 -10.93
CA SER A 230 18.89 6.02 -10.35
C SER A 230 18.82 5.62 -8.87
N VAL A 231 17.78 4.88 -8.46
CA VAL A 231 17.70 4.31 -7.11
C VAL A 231 18.62 3.09 -7.03
N ASP A 232 19.59 3.07 -6.11
CA ASP A 232 20.52 1.93 -5.94
C ASP A 232 19.87 0.73 -5.24
N TRP A 233 19.02 1.01 -4.24
CA TRP A 233 18.44 0.00 -3.35
C TRP A 233 16.96 0.23 -3.08
N ILE A 234 16.17 -0.81 -3.30
CA ILE A 234 14.79 -0.94 -2.83
C ILE A 234 14.76 -1.91 -1.66
N LEU A 235 14.48 -1.39 -0.48
CA LEU A 235 14.31 -2.18 0.72
C LEU A 235 12.81 -2.30 1.02
N GLN A 236 12.30 -3.53 1.06
CA GLN A 236 10.95 -3.80 1.49
C GLN A 236 11.02 -4.24 2.94
N TYR A 237 10.89 -3.26 3.85
CA TYR A 237 11.01 -3.52 5.28
C TYR A 237 9.86 -4.36 5.78
N ASP A 238 8.64 -4.06 5.32
CA ASP A 238 7.47 -4.92 5.45
C ASP A 238 7.17 -5.59 4.11
N PRO A 239 6.87 -6.89 4.08
CA PRO A 239 6.41 -7.53 2.85
C PRO A 239 5.13 -6.87 2.32
N PRO A 240 4.94 -6.85 0.99
CA PRO A 240 3.66 -6.44 0.40
C PRO A 240 2.57 -7.50 0.65
N ASP A 241 1.31 -7.12 0.46
CA ASP A 241 0.20 -8.08 0.59
C ASP A 241 0.18 -9.07 -0.59
N GLU A 242 0.51 -8.58 -1.79
CA GLU A 242 0.47 -9.37 -3.02
C GLU A 242 1.80 -9.33 -3.78
N PRO A 243 2.18 -10.41 -4.50
CA PRO A 243 3.37 -10.45 -5.38
C PRO A 243 3.41 -9.32 -6.41
N LYS A 244 2.24 -8.87 -6.84
CA LYS A 244 2.12 -7.75 -7.77
C LYS A 244 2.70 -6.46 -7.19
N GLU A 245 2.36 -6.13 -5.94
CA GLU A 245 2.90 -4.95 -5.25
C GLU A 245 4.42 -5.04 -5.11
N TYR A 246 4.95 -6.24 -4.83
CA TYR A 246 6.40 -6.47 -4.84
C TYR A 246 7.02 -6.02 -6.16
N ILE A 247 6.46 -6.45 -7.30
CA ILE A 247 6.97 -6.12 -8.64
C ILE A 247 6.96 -4.59 -8.86
N HIS A 248 5.90 -3.90 -8.44
CA HIS A 248 5.84 -2.44 -8.60
C HIS A 248 6.87 -1.70 -7.73
N ARG A 249 7.06 -2.14 -6.48
CA ARG A 249 8.06 -1.58 -5.54
C ARG A 249 9.46 -1.73 -6.12
N VAL A 250 9.84 -2.92 -6.57
CA VAL A 250 11.19 -3.16 -7.14
C VAL A 250 11.36 -2.51 -8.51
N GLY A 251 10.27 -2.31 -9.26
CA GLY A 251 10.27 -1.54 -10.51
C GLY A 251 10.58 -0.04 -10.35
N ARG A 252 10.92 0.43 -9.14
CA ARG A 252 11.49 1.77 -8.89
C ARG A 252 13.01 1.84 -9.11
N THR A 253 13.69 0.71 -9.19
CA THR A 253 15.13 0.62 -9.50
C THR A 253 15.36 -0.11 -10.83
N ALA A 254 16.61 -0.21 -11.29
CA ALA A 254 17.00 -0.90 -12.52
C ALA A 254 16.15 -0.49 -13.74
N ARG A 255 15.90 0.82 -13.89
CA ARG A 255 15.09 1.39 -14.98
C ARG A 255 15.98 1.77 -16.16
N GLY A 256 15.49 1.56 -17.38
CA GLY A 256 16.23 1.81 -18.62
C GLY A 256 17.11 0.63 -19.03
N GLU A 257 17.69 0.71 -20.23
CA GLU A 257 18.43 -0.38 -20.88
C GLU A 257 19.69 -0.81 -20.08
N ASP A 258 20.40 0.14 -19.46
CA ASP A 258 21.58 -0.11 -18.61
C ASP A 258 21.30 0.00 -17.09
N GLY A 259 20.02 0.02 -16.71
CA GLY A 259 19.61 0.25 -15.32
C GLY A 259 20.05 -0.90 -14.40
N LYS A 260 20.93 -0.62 -13.44
CA LYS A 260 21.30 -1.57 -12.38
C LYS A 260 20.64 -1.21 -11.05
N GLY A 261 20.25 -2.22 -10.29
CA GLY A 261 19.51 -2.03 -9.06
C GLY A 261 19.55 -3.24 -8.15
N ASN A 262 19.37 -2.99 -6.85
CA ASN A 262 19.24 -4.06 -5.86
C ASN A 262 17.89 -3.94 -5.15
N ALA A 263 17.26 -5.08 -4.90
CA ALA A 263 16.07 -5.17 -4.06
C ALA A 263 16.26 -6.19 -2.95
N LEU A 264 15.94 -5.81 -1.73
CA LEU A 264 16.01 -6.67 -0.56
C LEU A 264 14.67 -6.68 0.17
N LEU A 265 14.14 -7.88 0.39
CA LEU A 265 12.92 -8.10 1.16
C LEU A 265 13.27 -8.58 2.57
N PHE A 266 12.76 -7.90 3.58
CA PHE A 266 12.82 -8.39 4.96
C PHE A 266 11.63 -9.31 5.19
N LEU A 267 11.89 -10.49 5.73
CA LEU A 267 10.88 -11.43 6.18
C LEU A 267 11.13 -11.82 7.63
N ILE A 268 10.10 -11.93 8.45
CA ILE A 268 10.19 -12.73 9.69
C ILE A 268 10.03 -14.22 9.36
N PRO A 269 10.46 -15.14 10.24
CA PRO A 269 10.33 -16.58 10.00
C PRO A 269 8.90 -17.03 9.63
N GLU A 270 7.89 -16.39 10.21
CA GLU A 270 6.47 -16.67 9.99
C GLU A 270 5.98 -16.29 8.59
N GLU A 271 6.69 -15.39 7.90
CA GLU A 271 6.33 -14.87 6.57
C GLU A 271 7.00 -15.64 5.42
N LEU A 272 7.86 -16.64 5.71
CA LEU A 272 8.61 -17.39 4.69
C LEU A 272 7.74 -18.05 3.62
N GLN A 273 6.49 -18.36 3.95
CA GLN A 273 5.53 -18.93 2.99
C GLN A 273 5.20 -17.96 1.84
N PHE A 274 5.38 -16.65 2.03
CA PHE A 274 5.23 -15.63 0.98
C PHE A 274 6.17 -15.88 -0.22
N LEU A 275 7.33 -16.50 0.00
CA LEU A 275 8.27 -16.86 -1.07
C LEU A 275 7.65 -17.81 -2.10
N ARG A 276 6.66 -18.63 -1.71
CA ARG A 276 5.93 -19.51 -2.63
C ARG A 276 5.13 -18.70 -3.65
N TYR A 277 4.43 -17.67 -3.18
CA TYR A 277 3.66 -16.77 -4.04
C TYR A 277 4.54 -15.96 -4.98
N LEU A 278 5.70 -15.50 -4.51
CA LEU A 278 6.70 -14.85 -5.38
C LEU A 278 7.20 -15.81 -6.47
N LYS A 279 7.46 -17.07 -6.12
CA LYS A 279 7.90 -18.10 -7.08
C LYS A 279 6.81 -18.40 -8.11
N GLU A 280 5.55 -18.51 -7.71
CA GLU A 280 4.40 -18.69 -8.60
C GLU A 280 4.23 -17.49 -9.55
N ALA A 281 4.44 -16.27 -9.04
CA ALA A 281 4.48 -15.04 -9.84
C ALA A 281 5.76 -14.90 -10.70
N LYS A 282 6.60 -15.95 -10.80
CA LYS A 282 7.86 -15.97 -11.57
C LYS A 282 8.86 -14.86 -11.15
N VAL A 283 8.89 -14.57 -9.85
CA VAL A 283 9.84 -13.62 -9.23
C VAL A 283 10.90 -14.41 -8.46
N PRO A 284 12.08 -14.69 -9.05
CA PRO A 284 13.15 -15.39 -8.36
C PRO A 284 13.84 -14.46 -7.36
N VAL A 285 13.91 -14.88 -6.10
CA VAL A 285 14.61 -14.17 -5.03
C VAL A 285 15.68 -15.07 -4.41
N LYS A 286 16.87 -14.51 -4.16
CA LYS A 286 17.97 -15.22 -3.50
C LYS A 286 17.98 -14.93 -2.00
N GLU A 287 18.26 -15.95 -1.18
CA GLU A 287 18.48 -15.74 0.24
C GLU A 287 19.82 -15.05 0.50
N TYR A 288 19.80 -14.03 1.37
CA TYR A 288 20.98 -13.39 1.92
C TYR A 288 20.97 -13.52 3.44
N ALA A 289 22.14 -13.81 4.00
CA ALA A 289 22.37 -13.70 5.44
C ALA A 289 22.92 -12.31 5.78
N TYR A 290 22.49 -11.75 6.91
CA TYR A 290 23.14 -10.59 7.49
C TYR A 290 24.17 -11.03 8.52
N ASP A 291 25.27 -10.28 8.61
CA ASP A 291 26.31 -10.51 9.60
C ASP A 291 25.88 -9.92 10.95
N GLU A 292 25.54 -10.78 11.91
CA GLU A 292 25.09 -10.36 13.24
C GLU A 292 26.11 -9.46 13.96
N LYS A 293 27.41 -9.65 13.70
CA LYS A 293 28.47 -8.85 14.32
C LYS A 293 28.49 -7.42 13.82
N LYS A 294 27.92 -7.16 12.64
CA LYS A 294 27.81 -5.83 12.02
C LYS A 294 26.50 -5.13 12.36
N VAL A 295 25.60 -5.78 13.11
CA VAL A 295 24.37 -5.16 13.58
C VAL A 295 24.69 -4.29 14.79
N ALA A 296 24.33 -3.02 14.71
CA ALA A 296 24.55 -2.08 15.80
C ALA A 296 23.75 -2.48 17.04
N ASN A 297 24.42 -2.60 18.18
CA ASN A 297 23.76 -2.87 19.46
C ASN A 297 23.28 -1.56 20.10
N ILE A 298 22.17 -1.02 19.61
CA ILE A 298 21.58 0.25 20.08
C ILE A 298 20.18 0.09 20.68
N GLN A 299 19.72 -1.15 20.89
CA GLN A 299 18.35 -1.44 21.34
C GLN A 299 18.01 -0.71 22.64
N SER A 300 18.82 -0.87 23.69
CA SER A 300 18.58 -0.23 24.99
C SER A 300 18.58 1.30 24.91
N HIS A 301 19.45 1.87 24.07
CA HIS A 301 19.49 3.32 23.86
C HIS A 301 18.21 3.83 23.20
N LEU A 302 17.69 3.13 22.19
CA LEU A 302 16.44 3.51 21.53
C LEU A 302 15.22 3.30 22.42
N GLU A 303 15.18 2.23 23.20
CA GLU A 303 14.12 2.00 24.18
C GLU A 303 14.06 3.13 25.21
N ASN A 304 15.22 3.55 25.74
CA ASN A 304 15.30 4.70 26.64
C ASN A 304 14.85 5.99 25.95
N LEU A 305 15.31 6.25 24.73
CA LEU A 305 14.92 7.43 23.95
C LEU A 305 13.40 7.50 23.73
N VAL A 306 12.77 6.37 23.39
CA VAL A 306 11.31 6.28 23.19
C VAL A 306 10.55 6.31 24.52
N ALA A 307 11.14 5.85 25.63
CA ALA A 307 10.55 5.94 26.95
C ALA A 307 10.55 7.39 27.48
N GLU A 308 11.66 8.11 27.31
CA GLU A 308 11.84 9.48 27.82
C GLU A 308 11.11 10.53 26.98
N ASN A 309 11.06 10.38 25.67
CA ASN A 309 10.42 11.34 24.78
C ASN A 309 8.93 11.01 24.58
N TYR A 310 8.05 11.81 25.19
CA TYR A 310 6.60 11.65 25.10
C TYR A 310 6.06 11.57 23.66
N PHE A 311 6.55 12.41 22.75
CA PHE A 311 6.09 12.45 21.36
C PHE A 311 6.53 11.21 20.59
N LEU A 312 7.79 10.78 20.75
CA LEU A 312 8.28 9.54 20.16
C LEU A 312 7.54 8.32 20.72
N ASN A 313 7.30 8.27 22.04
CA ASN A 313 6.52 7.20 22.68
C ASN A 313 5.13 7.06 22.06
N LYS A 314 4.42 8.19 21.94
CA LYS A 314 3.08 8.24 21.35
C LYS A 314 3.10 7.78 19.89
N MET A 315 4.09 8.22 19.11
CA MET A 315 4.25 7.81 17.72
C MET A 315 4.59 6.34 17.57
N ALA A 316 5.46 5.80 18.44
CA ALA A 316 5.80 4.39 18.48
C ALA A 316 4.57 3.52 18.78
N LYS A 317 3.72 3.92 19.73
CA LYS A 317 2.44 3.22 20.04
C LYS A 317 1.50 3.20 18.83
N GLU A 318 1.33 4.34 18.16
CA GLU A 318 0.50 4.46 16.96
C GLU A 318 1.07 3.68 15.77
N ALA A 319 2.39 3.63 15.63
CA ALA A 319 3.09 2.84 14.63
C ALA A 319 2.92 1.34 14.88
N TYR A 320 3.20 0.88 16.10
CA TYR A 320 2.98 -0.51 16.55
C TYR A 320 1.54 -0.97 16.28
N LYS A 321 0.55 -0.18 16.72
CA LYS A 321 -0.87 -0.48 16.47
C LYS A 321 -1.17 -0.57 14.97
N SER A 322 -0.72 0.40 14.19
CA SER A 322 -0.99 0.45 12.75
C SER A 322 -0.31 -0.68 11.97
N TYR A 323 0.88 -1.11 12.40
CA TYR A 323 1.60 -2.23 11.81
C TYR A 323 0.81 -3.52 12.00
N ILE A 324 0.33 -3.79 13.23
CA ILE A 324 -0.49 -4.97 13.52
C ILE A 324 -1.80 -4.93 12.73
N LEU A 325 -2.44 -3.76 12.63
CA LEU A 325 -3.68 -3.61 11.86
C LEU A 325 -3.44 -3.82 10.36
N ALA A 326 -2.33 -3.31 9.81
CA ALA A 326 -1.94 -3.53 8.42
C ALA A 326 -1.63 -5.02 8.19
N TYR A 327 -0.89 -5.67 9.08
CA TYR A 327 -0.67 -7.11 9.05
C TYR A 327 -1.99 -7.89 9.09
N ASN A 328 -2.94 -7.45 9.93
CA ASN A 328 -4.27 -8.01 10.00
C ASN A 328 -5.18 -7.65 8.80
N SER A 329 -4.82 -6.72 7.93
CA SER A 329 -5.59 -6.43 6.73
C SER A 329 -5.14 -7.24 5.53
N HIS A 330 -3.99 -7.91 5.60
CA HIS A 330 -3.48 -8.74 4.50
C HIS A 330 -4.49 -9.81 4.10
N SER A 331 -4.64 -10.04 2.80
CA SER A 331 -5.56 -11.02 2.22
C SER A 331 -5.19 -12.46 2.61
N SER A 332 -3.88 -12.78 2.57
CA SER A 332 -3.35 -14.13 2.77
C SER A 332 -3.16 -14.47 4.26
N LYS A 333 -4.27 -14.82 4.94
CA LYS A 333 -4.30 -15.12 6.39
C LYS A 333 -3.50 -16.34 6.81
N ASP A 334 -3.26 -17.25 5.88
CA ASP A 334 -2.41 -18.43 6.02
C ASP A 334 -0.93 -18.08 6.18
N ILE A 335 -0.49 -16.90 5.71
CA ILE A 335 0.85 -16.34 5.90
C ILE A 335 0.84 -15.22 6.95
N PHE A 336 -0.04 -14.24 6.78
CA PHE A 336 -0.09 -13.04 7.59
C PHE A 336 -1.15 -13.18 8.70
N SER A 337 -0.84 -14.03 9.68
CA SER A 337 -1.70 -14.25 10.85
C SER A 337 -1.13 -13.52 12.08
N VAL A 338 -1.88 -12.55 12.61
CA VAL A 338 -1.52 -11.85 13.85
C VAL A 338 -1.42 -12.82 15.03
N GLN A 339 -2.14 -13.93 15.02
CA GLN A 339 -2.12 -14.92 16.09
C GLN A 339 -0.77 -15.63 16.22
N ARG A 340 0.03 -15.65 15.15
CA ARG A 340 1.37 -16.26 15.14
C ARG A 340 2.48 -15.25 15.45
N LEU A 341 2.16 -13.95 15.53
CA LEU A 341 3.16 -12.95 15.85
C LEU A 341 3.50 -13.00 17.34
N ASP A 342 4.80 -13.00 17.62
CA ASP A 342 5.30 -12.69 18.96
C ASP A 342 5.15 -11.19 19.21
N MET A 343 4.13 -10.82 19.99
CA MET A 343 3.81 -9.43 20.30
C MET A 343 4.94 -8.73 21.07
N GLN A 344 5.73 -9.45 21.85
CA GLN A 344 6.89 -8.88 22.56
C GLN A 344 8.00 -8.57 21.57
N ALA A 345 8.29 -9.48 20.64
CA ALA A 345 9.26 -9.23 19.58
C ALA A 345 8.81 -8.09 18.64
N VAL A 346 7.51 -8.00 18.32
CA VAL A 346 6.96 -6.86 17.58
C VAL A 346 7.13 -5.57 18.38
N ALA A 347 6.85 -5.56 19.68
CA ALA A 347 7.03 -4.39 20.53
C ALA A 347 8.49 -3.90 20.55
N ALA A 348 9.45 -4.83 20.64
CA ALA A 348 10.88 -4.53 20.59
C ALA A 348 11.28 -3.85 19.26
N SER A 349 10.66 -4.24 18.14
CA SER A 349 10.90 -3.60 16.84
C SER A 349 10.43 -2.13 16.75
N PHE A 350 9.54 -1.72 17.67
CA PHE A 350 9.11 -0.33 17.86
C PHE A 350 9.74 0.32 19.10
N CYS A 351 10.87 -0.23 19.58
CA CYS A 351 11.64 0.27 20.71
C CYS A 351 10.85 0.26 22.03
N PHE A 352 10.04 -0.77 22.27
CA PHE A 352 9.44 -1.03 23.58
C PHE A 352 10.00 -2.31 24.19
N SER A 353 10.38 -2.25 25.46
CA SER A 353 10.78 -3.45 26.21
C SER A 353 9.62 -4.40 26.49
N ASN A 354 8.38 -3.89 26.49
CA ASN A 354 7.15 -4.66 26.69
C ASN A 354 6.04 -4.19 25.72
N PRO A 355 5.10 -5.07 25.31
CA PRO A 355 3.97 -4.69 24.48
C PRO A 355 3.18 -3.50 25.07
N PRO A 356 3.05 -2.38 24.34
CA PRO A 356 2.29 -1.25 24.83
C PRO A 356 0.80 -1.57 24.86
N ASN A 357 0.08 -1.05 25.86
CA ASN A 357 -1.36 -1.19 25.94
C ASN A 357 -2.04 -0.34 24.85
N VAL A 358 -2.46 -1.00 23.76
CA VAL A 358 -3.16 -0.38 22.64
C VAL A 358 -4.42 -1.16 22.31
N SER A 359 -5.50 -0.46 21.98
CA SER A 359 -6.75 -1.08 21.55
C SER A 359 -6.60 -1.66 20.14
N LEU A 360 -6.48 -2.98 20.06
CA LEU A 360 -6.49 -3.74 18.82
C LEU A 360 -7.91 -4.27 18.60
N ASN A 361 -8.71 -3.58 17.79
CA ASN A 361 -10.03 -4.07 17.35
C ASN A 361 -9.87 -5.16 16.28
N ILE A 362 -9.20 -6.24 16.64
CA ILE A 362 -9.03 -7.40 15.77
C ILE A 362 -10.20 -8.33 16.11
N ASN A 363 -11.06 -8.58 15.12
CA ASN A 363 -12.05 -9.64 15.21
C ASN A 363 -11.34 -10.99 15.25
N MET A 364 -10.78 -11.32 16.41
CA MET A 364 -10.28 -12.63 16.74
C MET A 364 -11.51 -13.53 16.75
N SER A 365 -11.73 -14.29 15.69
CA SER A 365 -12.67 -15.40 15.70
C SER A 365 -12.22 -16.34 16.81
N LYS A 366 -12.80 -16.16 18.01
CA LYS A 366 -12.59 -17.06 19.12
C LYS A 366 -13.15 -18.41 18.68
N GLN A 367 -12.28 -19.31 18.20
CA GLN A 367 -12.41 -20.72 18.53
C GLN A 367 -12.19 -20.88 20.04
N ARG A 368 -13.08 -20.29 20.84
CA ARG A 368 -13.34 -20.83 22.16
C ARG A 368 -14.00 -22.16 21.88
N LYS A 369 -13.23 -23.26 21.99
CA LYS A 369 -13.82 -24.53 22.40
C LYS A 369 -14.67 -24.20 23.62
N LYS A 370 -15.99 -24.10 23.45
CA LYS A 370 -16.93 -24.09 24.56
C LYS A 370 -16.83 -25.49 25.16
N THR A 371 -15.85 -25.72 26.04
CA THR A 371 -16.09 -26.59 27.18
C THR A 371 -17.21 -25.90 27.96
N ARG A 372 -18.45 -26.23 27.61
CA ARG A 372 -19.59 -25.98 28.48
C ARG A 372 -19.23 -26.67 29.79
N ARG A 373 -18.86 -25.90 30.81
CA ARG A 373 -19.07 -26.30 32.19
C ARG A 373 -20.57 -26.54 32.29
N VAL A 374 -20.95 -27.81 32.36
CA VAL A 374 -22.28 -28.20 32.81
C VAL A 374 -22.24 -27.96 34.30
N ASP A 375 -22.80 -26.82 34.72
CA ASP A 375 -23.32 -26.71 36.08
C ASP A 375 -24.77 -26.25 35.97
N GLY A 376 -25.63 -27.02 36.62
CA GLY A 376 -27.02 -27.19 36.24
C GLY A 376 -27.96 -26.09 36.72
N SER A 377 -29.03 -25.90 35.95
CA SER A 377 -30.32 -25.55 36.50
C SER A 377 -31.41 -26.11 35.59
N ARG A 378 -32.36 -26.80 36.22
CA ARG A 378 -33.34 -27.74 35.66
C ARG A 378 -34.53 -26.96 35.10
N HIS A 379 -34.88 -27.16 33.83
CA HIS A 379 -36.26 -27.23 33.33
C HIS A 379 -36.24 -27.69 31.87
N GLY A 380 -36.57 -28.98 31.67
CA GLY A 380 -36.44 -29.69 30.40
C GLY A 380 -37.54 -29.35 29.41
N PHE A 381 -37.31 -28.34 28.58
CA PHE A 381 -38.03 -28.11 27.33
C PHE A 381 -37.15 -28.57 26.16
N ASN A 382 -37.68 -29.42 25.29
CA ASN A 382 -37.03 -29.88 24.06
C ASN A 382 -38.12 -30.06 22.99
N PRO A 383 -37.86 -29.88 21.68
CA PRO A 383 -38.80 -30.14 20.57
C PRO A 383 -39.75 -31.35 20.69
N ASN A 384 -39.34 -32.44 21.35
CA ASN A 384 -40.19 -33.62 21.54
C ASN A 384 -41.03 -33.62 22.84
N ASN A 385 -40.84 -32.62 23.72
CA ASN A 385 -41.69 -32.35 24.88
C ASN A 385 -41.86 -30.82 25.06
N PRO A 386 -42.71 -30.18 24.23
CA PRO A 386 -42.85 -28.73 24.20
C PRO A 386 -43.44 -28.12 25.49
N TYR A 387 -43.98 -28.94 26.41
CA TYR A 387 -44.66 -28.46 27.61
C TYR A 387 -43.96 -28.84 28.93
N GLY A 388 -42.78 -29.45 28.87
CA GLY A 388 -41.99 -29.80 30.07
C GLY A 388 -42.66 -30.86 30.96
N LYS A 389 -42.20 -31.00 32.22
CA LYS A 389 -42.77 -31.93 33.21
C LYS A 389 -43.90 -31.23 33.98
N ARG A 390 -45.12 -31.80 33.96
CA ARG A 390 -46.26 -31.33 34.77
C ARG A 390 -46.05 -31.63 36.26
N ASN A 391 -46.35 -30.67 37.13
CA ASN A 391 -46.42 -30.89 38.57
C ASN A 391 -47.75 -31.59 38.92
N ALA A 392 -47.75 -32.40 39.99
CA ALA A 392 -48.88 -33.27 40.36
C ALA A 392 -50.18 -32.51 40.68
N ASP A 393 -50.11 -31.21 40.99
CA ASP A 393 -51.25 -30.37 41.39
C ASP A 393 -51.85 -29.54 40.24
N ASP A 394 -51.36 -29.68 39.00
CA ASP A 394 -51.82 -28.87 37.86
C ASP A 394 -53.11 -29.44 37.23
N LYS A 395 -54.27 -28.90 37.61
CA LYS A 395 -55.62 -29.35 37.18
C LYS A 395 -56.12 -28.72 35.87
N ARG A 396 -55.27 -28.04 35.09
CA ARG A 396 -55.71 -27.37 33.85
C ARG A 396 -55.90 -28.37 32.69
N GLN A 397 -57.14 -28.52 32.23
CA GLN A 397 -57.50 -29.23 31.00
C GLN A 397 -57.45 -28.26 29.81
N PHE A 398 -56.66 -28.61 28.79
CA PHE A 398 -56.65 -27.90 27.51
C PHE A 398 -57.52 -28.69 26.53
N VAL A 399 -58.59 -28.07 26.02
CA VAL A 399 -59.45 -28.63 24.97
C VAL A 399 -58.70 -28.52 23.64
N ARG A 400 -58.62 -29.63 22.88
CA ARG A 400 -58.11 -29.62 21.50
C ARG A 400 -59.24 -29.16 20.57
N HIS A 401 -59.00 -28.10 19.81
CA HIS A 401 -59.69 -27.84 18.55
C HIS A 401 -58.84 -28.32 17.38
#